data_AF-A0A497BTB5-F1
#
_entry.id   AF-A0A497BTB5-F1
#
_cell.length_a   1.000
_cell.length_b   1.000
_cell.length_c   1.000
_cell.angle_alpha   90.00
_cell.angle_beta   90.00
_cell.angle_gamma   90.00
#
_symmetry.space_group_name_H-M   'P 1'
#
loop_
_entity.id
_entity.type
_entity.pdbx_description
1 polymer ?
#
loop_
_entity_poly.entity_id
_entity_poly.type
_entity_poly.pdbx_seq_one_letter_code
_entity_poly.pdbx_strand_id
1 'polypeptide(L)' 'DFVRLYNEAEMVIAKGQANYETLSDEGCKVFFLLQVKCPIIARDAGVPVGSIVLKQG' A
#
# COMPACT_ATOMS: atom_id res chain seq x y z
N ASP A 1 14.30 9.31 -13.61
CA ASP A 1 14.75 7.95 -13.25
C ASP A 1 13.74 7.14 -12.45
N PHE A 2 13.22 7.62 -11.31
CA PHE A 2 12.25 6.88 -10.49
C PHE A 2 10.96 6.50 -11.24
N VAL A 3 10.28 7.47 -11.87
CA VAL A 3 9.00 7.22 -12.56
C VAL A 3 9.12 6.17 -13.65
N ARG A 4 10.23 6.18 -14.39
CA ARG A 4 10.51 5.16 -15.41
C ARG A 4 10.62 3.77 -14.79
N LEU A 5 11.41 3.61 -13.73
CA LEU A 5 11.55 2.33 -13.01
C LEU A 5 10.21 1.86 -12.40
N TYR A 6 9.42 2.77 -11.82
CA TYR A 6 8.09 2.46 -11.28
C TYR A 6 7.13 1.95 -12.37
N ASN A 7 7.18 2.55 -13.56
CA ASN A 7 6.34 2.17 -14.70
C ASN A 7 6.77 0.84 -15.32
N GLU A 8 8.08 0.57 -15.41
CA GLU A 8 8.65 -0.66 -15.95
C GLU A 8 8.57 -1.85 -14.97
N ALA A 9 8.44 -1.60 -13.67
CA ALA A 9 8.39 -2.66 -12.67
C ALA A 9 7.14 -3.53 -12.82
N GLU A 10 7.35 -4.85 -12.90
CA GLU A 10 6.28 -5.85 -12.92
C GLU A 10 5.55 -5.95 -11.57
N MET A 11 6.25 -5.59 -10.47
CA MET A 11 5.71 -5.60 -9.12
C MET A 11 6.38 -4.51 -8.27
N VAL A 12 5.59 -3.85 -7.42
CA VAL A 12 6.05 -2.83 -6.47
C VAL A 12 5.62 -3.21 -5.06
N ILE A 13 6.56 -3.23 -4.10
CA ILE A 13 6.24 -3.37 -2.68
C ILE A 13 6.28 -1.98 -2.03
N ALA A 14 5.11 -1.38 -1.86
CA ALA A 14 4.90 -0.10 -1.21
C ALA A 14 4.86 -0.28 0.33
N LYS A 15 5.74 0.43 1.05
CA LYS A 15 5.91 0.28 2.50
C LYS A 15 5.31 1.44 3.28
N GLY A 16 4.55 1.12 4.32
CA GLY A 16 4.02 2.12 5.25
C GLY A 16 2.80 2.88 4.74
N GLN A 17 2.21 3.69 5.62
CA GLN A 17 0.91 4.31 5.42
C GLN A 17 0.92 5.39 4.33
N ALA A 18 1.94 6.24 4.25
CA ALA A 18 1.98 7.30 3.23
C ALA A 18 1.95 6.74 1.80
N ASN A 19 2.65 5.63 1.55
CA ASN A 19 2.60 4.97 0.25
C ASN A 19 1.25 4.31 -0.01
N TYR A 20 0.62 3.73 1.02
CA TYR A 20 -0.75 3.20 0.92
C TYR A 20 -1.74 4.31 0.51
N GLU A 21 -1.72 5.44 1.21
CA GLU A 21 -2.60 6.59 0.94
C GLU A 21 -2.35 7.24 -0.42
N THR A 22 -1.10 7.20 -0.92
CA THR A 22 -0.75 7.84 -2.20
C THR A 22 -1.08 6.94 -3.39
N LEU A 23 -0.97 5.62 -3.24
CA LEU A 23 -1.00 4.67 -4.35
C LEU A 23 -2.18 3.68 -4.26
N SER A 24 -3.13 3.85 -3.34
CA SER A 24 -4.24 2.90 -3.12
C SER A 24 -5.04 2.58 -4.39
N ASP A 25 -5.02 3.49 -5.36
CA ASP A 25 -5.74 3.37 -6.63
C ASP A 25 -4.85 2.93 -7.82
N GLU A 26 -3.55 2.67 -7.63
CA GLU A 26 -2.58 2.34 -8.69
C GLU A 26 -2.66 0.89 -9.21
N GLY A 27 -3.61 0.10 -8.70
CA GLY A 27 -3.98 -1.21 -9.23
C GLY A 27 -3.03 -2.37 -8.88
N CYS A 28 -3.15 -3.45 -9.66
CA CYS A 28 -2.72 -4.79 -9.24
C CYS A 28 -1.21 -5.03 -9.13
N LYS A 29 -0.36 -4.15 -9.68
CA LYS A 29 1.11 -4.29 -9.57
C LYS A 29 1.66 -3.84 -8.22
N VAL A 30 0.89 -3.08 -7.44
CA VAL A 30 1.33 -2.54 -6.16
C VAL A 30 0.83 -3.42 -5.02
N PHE A 31 1.75 -3.79 -4.13
CA PHE A 31 1.49 -4.51 -2.90
C PHE A 31 1.90 -3.66 -1.71
N PHE A 32 0.99 -3.51 -0.76
CA PHE A 32 1.17 -2.69 0.43
C PHE A 32 1.56 -3.54 1.62
N LEU A 33 2.73 -3.27 2.18
CA LEU A 33 3.18 -3.85 3.45
C LEU A 33 3.30 -2.76 4.51
N LEU A 34 2.33 -2.71 5.42
CA LEU A 34 2.21 -1.67 6.43
C LEU A 34 1.67 -2.21 7.77
N GLN A 35 1.93 -1.45 8.84
CA GLN A 35 1.20 -1.56 10.09
C GLN A 35 0.08 -0.52 10.09
N VAL A 36 -1.15 -0.95 10.35
CA VAL A 36 -2.32 -0.07 10.43
C VAL A 36 -2.30 0.69 11.75
N LYS A 37 -2.11 2.02 11.71
CA LYS A 37 -1.91 2.85 12.92
C LYS A 37 -3.12 3.70 13.31
N CYS A 38 -4.11 3.84 12.43
CA CYS A 38 -5.28 4.68 12.70
C CYS A 38 -6.59 4.04 12.22
N PRO A 39 -7.75 4.45 12.78
CA PRO A 39 -9.06 3.90 12.42
C PRO A 39 -9.47 4.12 10.96
N ILE A 40 -8.94 5.15 10.30
CA ILE A 40 -9.25 5.46 8.90
C ILE A 40 -8.70 4.35 8.00
N ILE A 41 -7.41 4.05 8.13
CA ILE A 41 -6.75 2.99 7.38
C ILE A 41 -7.27 1.61 7.78
N ALA A 42 -7.62 1.41 9.05
CA ALA A 42 -8.24 0.17 9.51
C ALA A 42 -9.57 -0.12 8.79
N ARG A 43 -10.43 0.90 8.66
CA ARG A 43 -11.70 0.77 7.94
C ARG A 43 -11.48 0.52 6.46
N ASP A 44 -10.57 1.25 5.86
CA ASP A 44 -10.25 1.14 4.44
C ASP A 44 -9.66 -0.23 4.07
N ALA A 45 -8.71 -0.72 4.88
CA ALA A 45 -8.10 -2.03 4.70
C ALA A 45 -8.96 -3.20 5.23
N GLY A 46 -10.09 -2.94 5.89
CA GLY A 46 -10.98 -3.97 6.43
C GLY A 46 -10.38 -4.80 7.58
N VAL A 47 -9.46 -4.22 8.37
CA VAL A 47 -8.75 -4.91 9.46
C VAL A 47 -8.71 -4.08 10.76
N PRO A 48 -8.44 -4.68 11.92
CA PRO A 48 -8.26 -3.92 13.17
C PRO A 48 -7.04 -3.00 13.16
N VAL A 49 -7.11 -1.89 13.92
CA VAL A 49 -5.93 -1.05 14.23
C VAL A 49 -4.86 -1.90 14.93
N GLY A 50 -3.60 -1.72 14.53
CA GLY A 50 -2.45 -2.48 15.02
C GLY A 50 -2.07 -3.67 14.12
N SER A 51 -2.94 -4.08 13.20
CA SER A 51 -2.66 -5.17 12.26
C SER A 51 -1.46 -4.88 11.38
N ILE A 52 -0.62 -5.89 11.14
CA ILE A 52 0.39 -5.87 10.08
C ILE A 52 -0.27 -6.53 8.86
N VAL A 53 -0.32 -5.79 7.75
CA VAL A 53 -1.02 -6.22 6.54
C VAL A 53 -0.09 -6.30 5.35
N LEU A 54 -0.31 -7.32 4.52
CA LEU A 54 0.12 -7.36 3.13
C LEU A 54 -1.15 -7.36 2.27
N LYS A 55 -1.42 -6.26 1.57
CA LYS A 55 -2.60 -6.09 0.71
C LYS A 55 -2.17 -5.79 -0.72
N GLN A 56 -2.72 -6.50 -1.71
CA GLN A 56 -2.63 -6.07 -3.10
C GLN A 56 -3.55 -4.86 -3.31
N GLY A 57 -3.08 -3.85 -4.04
CA GLY A 57 -3.84 -2.63 -4.35
C GLY A 57 -5.24 -2.91 -4.82
#